data_AF-A0A2P8D4A4-F1
#
_entry.id   AF-A0A2P8D4A4-F1
#
_cell.length_a   1.000
_cell.length_b   1.000
_cell.length_c   1.000
_cell.angle_alpha   90.00
_cell.angle_beta   90.00
_cell.angle_gamma   90.00
#
_symmetry.space_group_name_H-M   'P 1'
#
loop_
_entity.id
_entity.type
_entity.pdbx_description
1 polymer ?
#
loop_
_entity_poly.entity_id
_entity_poly.type
_entity_poly.pdbx_seq_one_letter_code
_entity_poly.pdbx_strand_id
1 'polypeptide(L)'
;MKRILCALSTLLITALMATGANAQTTPYNYSYSNAPYVNLDNSSTLILGNTGWDDTLVHFSLPAGFNFKYQGAAVTDWALDTYGGLYPNGYDTSLHNPAIIGIQSDYADNGQSRISYAVSGAAGSRIAKIEFRNMGFFEAAPTDTANFQVWLYEGTSKIEYHAGPSHTSPGMFNPANDGNQVATGLMYAVENMIDAATVHMIRYRNGANTDTTIFLEDAYPNEQETMLMLYDTAIYPVNGAVFAFTPKTGGTAIQTIATRIGSVSPNPATDRITLQLKSAPAADAAVTIYSVTGRQVLHQKITATRTDIPLEGLTKGIYLLAYTADGKRETLRVVKK
;
A
#
# COMPACT_ATOMS: atom_id res chain seq x y z
N MET A 1 -33.39 -13.40 47.37
CA MET A 1 -33.37 -13.41 45.89
C MET A 1 -33.21 -12.01 45.27
N LYS A 2 -32.22 -11.21 45.71
CA LYS A 2 -31.97 -9.85 45.18
C LYS A 2 -30.49 -9.52 44.94
N ARG A 3 -29.61 -10.53 44.89
CA ARG A 3 -28.15 -10.34 44.69
C ARG A 3 -27.58 -10.99 43.42
N ILE A 4 -28.42 -11.54 42.55
CA ILE A 4 -27.97 -12.25 41.33
C ILE A 4 -28.22 -11.44 40.04
N LEU A 5 -29.04 -10.38 40.08
CA LEU A 5 -29.37 -9.61 38.87
C LEU A 5 -28.41 -8.46 38.52
N CYS A 6 -27.50 -8.03 39.40
CA CYS A 6 -26.53 -6.97 39.06
C CYS A 6 -25.24 -7.50 38.42
N ALA A 7 -24.87 -8.77 38.61
CA ALA A 7 -23.65 -9.31 38.02
C ALA A 7 -23.81 -9.68 36.54
N LEU A 8 -25.05 -9.97 36.10
CA LEU A 8 -25.33 -10.36 34.70
C LEU A 8 -25.43 -9.14 33.76
N SER A 9 -25.84 -7.98 34.27
CA SER A 9 -25.92 -6.74 33.50
C SER A 9 -24.57 -6.03 33.36
N THR A 10 -23.64 -6.21 34.31
CA THR A 10 -22.26 -5.68 34.17
C THR A 10 -21.40 -6.52 33.22
N LEU A 11 -21.66 -7.84 33.11
CA LEU A 11 -20.93 -8.73 32.20
C LEU A 11 -21.37 -8.58 30.73
N LEU A 12 -22.62 -8.17 30.50
CA LEU A 12 -23.16 -7.98 29.13
C LEU A 12 -22.79 -6.62 28.53
N ILE A 13 -22.49 -5.61 29.36
CA ILE A 13 -22.08 -4.27 28.90
C ILE A 13 -20.57 -4.20 28.64
N THR A 14 -19.74 -5.01 29.32
CA THR A 14 -18.31 -5.12 29.02
C THR A 14 -18.01 -5.96 27.76
N ALA A 15 -18.94 -6.80 27.32
CA ALA A 15 -18.81 -7.58 26.09
C ALA A 15 -19.14 -6.79 24.80
N LEU A 16 -19.76 -5.60 24.90
CA LEU A 16 -20.11 -4.76 23.74
C LEU A 16 -19.15 -3.59 23.47
N MET A 17 -18.07 -3.45 24.25
CA MET A 17 -17.03 -2.43 23.99
C MET A 17 -15.75 -2.98 23.35
N ALA A 18 -15.72 -4.26 22.96
CA ALA A 18 -14.56 -4.89 22.32
C ALA A 18 -14.66 -5.01 20.78
N THR A 19 -15.66 -4.42 20.13
CA THR A 19 -15.76 -4.42 18.66
C THR A 19 -15.46 -3.06 18.04
N GLY A 20 -14.61 -2.27 18.70
CA GLY A 20 -13.88 -1.16 18.07
C GLY A 20 -12.64 -1.64 17.32
N ALA A 21 -12.65 -2.86 16.79
CA ALA A 21 -11.67 -3.25 15.78
C ALA A 21 -11.93 -2.32 14.59
N ASN A 22 -11.09 -1.30 14.42
CA ASN A 22 -10.93 -0.64 13.14
C ASN A 22 -10.53 -1.74 12.17
N ALA A 23 -11.50 -2.35 11.50
CA ALA A 23 -11.26 -3.20 10.36
C ALA A 23 -10.82 -2.27 9.23
N GLN A 24 -9.60 -1.75 9.31
CA GLN A 24 -8.95 -1.14 8.18
C GLN A 24 -8.72 -2.28 7.20
N THR A 25 -9.51 -2.29 6.12
CA THR A 25 -9.56 -3.40 5.19
C THR A 25 -8.34 -3.34 4.27
N THR A 26 -7.23 -3.92 4.72
CA THR A 26 -6.07 -4.13 3.84
C THR A 26 -6.42 -5.08 2.71
N PRO A 27 -5.86 -4.94 1.50
CA PRO A 27 -6.16 -5.83 0.37
C PRO A 27 -5.58 -7.24 0.52
N TYR A 28 -4.70 -7.46 1.50
CA TYR A 28 -4.02 -8.74 1.75
C TYR A 28 -4.34 -9.26 3.16
N ASN A 29 -4.41 -10.58 3.31
CA ASN A 29 -4.34 -11.26 4.60
C ASN A 29 -2.87 -11.58 4.90
N TYR A 30 -2.42 -11.22 6.09
CA TYR A 30 -1.12 -11.62 6.61
C TYR A 30 -1.17 -13.01 7.28
N SER A 31 -0.10 -13.77 7.14
CA SER A 31 0.17 -14.95 7.97
C SER A 31 1.67 -15.13 8.21
N TYR A 32 2.01 -15.70 9.36
CA TYR A 32 3.37 -16.07 9.74
C TYR A 32 3.53 -17.59 9.71
N SER A 33 4.65 -18.07 9.21
CA SER A 33 5.04 -19.47 9.32
C SER A 33 6.56 -19.61 9.36
N ASN A 34 7.04 -20.85 9.46
CA ASN A 34 8.45 -21.16 9.33
C ASN A 34 8.68 -22.18 8.23
N ALA A 35 9.71 -21.95 7.42
CA ALA A 35 10.14 -22.87 6.37
C ALA A 35 11.68 -22.84 6.24
N PRO A 36 12.32 -23.93 5.78
CA PRO A 36 13.75 -23.91 5.49
C PRO A 36 14.09 -22.88 4.42
N TYR A 37 15.08 -22.03 4.70
CA TYR A 37 15.63 -21.11 3.71
C TYR A 37 16.66 -21.82 2.84
N VAL A 38 16.52 -21.70 1.51
CA VAL A 38 17.45 -22.28 0.54
C VAL A 38 17.85 -21.20 -0.45
N ASN A 39 19.15 -20.96 -0.57
CA ASN A 39 19.69 -20.02 -1.53
C ASN A 39 19.29 -20.40 -2.96
N LEU A 40 19.14 -19.41 -3.83
CA LEU A 40 19.08 -19.65 -5.27
C LEU A 40 20.39 -20.25 -5.75
N ASP A 41 20.28 -21.16 -6.72
CA ASP A 41 21.46 -21.75 -7.35
C ASP A 41 22.15 -20.75 -8.31
N ASN A 42 23.29 -21.17 -8.82
CA ASN A 42 24.12 -20.34 -9.71
C ASN A 42 23.53 -20.13 -11.11
N SER A 43 22.42 -20.78 -11.46
CA SER A 43 21.69 -20.56 -12.72
C SER A 43 20.68 -19.41 -12.64
N SER A 44 20.50 -18.81 -11.45
CA SER A 44 19.71 -17.60 -11.26
C SER A 44 20.21 -16.42 -12.10
N THR A 45 19.27 -15.60 -12.58
CA THR A 45 19.56 -14.37 -13.30
C THR A 45 20.06 -13.30 -12.33
N LEU A 46 21.26 -12.78 -12.56
CA LEU A 46 21.81 -11.68 -11.78
C LEU A 46 21.03 -10.38 -12.06
N ILE A 47 20.62 -9.68 -11.00
CA ILE A 47 20.07 -8.32 -11.08
C ILE A 47 21.18 -7.31 -10.73
N LEU A 48 21.85 -7.51 -9.60
CA LEU A 48 22.92 -6.65 -9.12
C LEU A 48 24.00 -7.48 -8.42
N GLY A 49 25.26 -7.25 -8.77
CA GLY A 49 26.42 -7.90 -8.14
C GLY A 49 27.08 -7.05 -7.07
N ASN A 50 28.23 -7.50 -6.57
CA ASN A 50 29.06 -6.82 -5.58
C ASN A 50 29.93 -5.72 -6.23
N THR A 51 29.28 -4.64 -6.68
CA THR A 51 29.94 -3.53 -7.38
C THR A 51 30.24 -2.32 -6.50
N GLY A 52 30.21 -2.47 -5.18
CA GLY A 52 30.40 -1.39 -4.21
C GLY A 52 29.24 -0.39 -4.20
N TRP A 53 28.02 -0.87 -4.41
CA TRP A 53 26.82 -0.03 -4.42
C TRP A 53 26.39 0.36 -3.00
N ASP A 54 25.70 1.49 -2.95
CA ASP A 54 25.01 2.07 -1.81
C ASP A 54 23.84 2.87 -2.38
N ASP A 55 22.68 2.90 -1.73
CA ASP A 55 21.49 3.65 -2.18
C ASP A 55 21.14 3.48 -3.67
N THR A 56 21.20 2.25 -4.19
CA THR A 56 21.13 1.99 -5.63
C THR A 56 19.76 1.48 -6.07
N LEU A 57 19.29 2.00 -7.19
CA LEU A 57 18.07 1.56 -7.88
C LEU A 57 18.43 0.73 -9.12
N VAL A 58 17.72 -0.38 -9.33
CA VAL A 58 17.90 -1.24 -10.51
C VAL A 58 16.55 -1.63 -11.10
N HIS A 59 16.40 -1.46 -12.41
CA HIS A 59 15.29 -2.02 -13.17
C HIS A 59 15.59 -3.45 -13.58
N PHE A 60 14.60 -4.32 -13.52
CA PHE A 60 14.69 -5.69 -14.03
C PHE A 60 13.35 -6.13 -14.62
N SER A 61 13.36 -7.23 -15.35
CA SER A 61 12.14 -7.82 -15.90
C SER A 61 12.07 -9.29 -15.56
N LEU A 62 10.88 -9.72 -15.15
CA LEU A 62 10.55 -11.14 -15.06
C LEU A 62 10.24 -11.69 -16.47
N PRO A 63 10.33 -13.02 -16.69
CA PRO A 63 10.07 -13.63 -17.99
C PRO A 63 8.71 -13.23 -18.56
N ALA A 64 8.65 -13.07 -19.89
CA ALA A 64 7.42 -12.73 -20.58
C ALA A 64 6.26 -13.67 -20.20
N GLY A 65 5.08 -13.07 -20.02
CA GLY A 65 3.87 -13.77 -19.61
C GLY A 65 3.82 -14.16 -18.14
N PHE A 66 4.76 -13.75 -17.29
CA PHE A 66 4.64 -13.89 -15.83
C PHE A 66 3.52 -12.99 -15.31
N ASN A 67 2.36 -13.59 -15.06
CA ASN A 67 1.14 -12.85 -14.71
C ASN A 67 1.04 -12.60 -13.21
N PHE A 68 1.55 -11.45 -12.77
CA PHE A 68 1.43 -10.97 -11.39
C PHE A 68 0.61 -9.68 -11.34
N LYS A 69 -0.19 -9.53 -10.29
CA LYS A 69 -0.95 -8.31 -10.03
C LYS A 69 -0.59 -7.77 -8.65
N TYR A 70 -0.42 -6.46 -8.53
CA TYR A 70 -0.30 -5.79 -7.24
C TYR A 70 -1.48 -4.85 -7.08
N GLN A 71 -2.25 -5.02 -6.00
CA GLN A 71 -3.48 -4.26 -5.72
C GLN A 71 -4.49 -4.30 -6.88
N GLY A 72 -4.56 -5.44 -7.58
CA GLY A 72 -5.47 -5.66 -8.71
C GLY A 72 -4.96 -5.15 -10.05
N ALA A 73 -3.92 -4.31 -10.08
CA ALA A 73 -3.28 -3.84 -11.31
C ALA A 73 -2.23 -4.85 -11.80
N ALA A 74 -2.15 -5.06 -13.11
CA ALA A 74 -1.11 -5.91 -13.70
C ALA A 74 0.27 -5.27 -13.52
N VAL A 75 1.27 -6.09 -13.19
CA VAL A 75 2.67 -5.65 -13.09
C VAL A 75 3.42 -6.12 -14.32
N THR A 76 3.99 -5.18 -15.05
CA THR A 76 4.65 -5.40 -16.35
C THR A 76 6.10 -4.94 -16.37
N ASP A 77 6.46 -4.04 -15.45
CA ASP A 77 7.83 -3.58 -15.23
C ASP A 77 8.17 -3.68 -13.75
N TRP A 78 9.45 -3.88 -13.43
CA TRP A 78 9.93 -3.97 -12.06
C TRP A 78 11.15 -3.09 -11.84
N ALA A 79 11.14 -2.36 -10.75
CA ALA A 79 12.35 -1.82 -10.15
C ALA A 79 12.53 -2.38 -8.74
N LEU A 80 13.77 -2.35 -8.26
CA LEU A 80 14.11 -2.60 -6.87
C LEU A 80 15.12 -1.57 -6.40
N ASP A 81 15.10 -1.29 -5.10
CA ASP A 81 16.19 -0.59 -4.43
C ASP A 81 17.07 -1.57 -3.66
N THR A 82 18.25 -1.12 -3.27
CA THR A 82 19.16 -1.90 -2.43
C THR A 82 18.70 -2.00 -0.99
N TYR A 83 17.74 -1.19 -0.55
CA TYR A 83 17.14 -1.30 0.77
C TYR A 83 16.27 -2.55 0.92
N GLY A 84 15.85 -3.20 -0.17
CA GLY A 84 15.01 -4.40 -0.14
C GLY A 84 13.55 -4.17 -0.55
N GLY A 85 13.24 -3.00 -1.13
CA GLY A 85 11.96 -2.67 -1.73
C GLY A 85 11.84 -3.16 -3.17
N LEU A 86 10.65 -3.63 -3.56
CA LEU A 86 10.28 -3.83 -4.96
C LEU A 86 9.18 -2.85 -5.36
N TYR A 87 9.31 -2.28 -6.56
CA TYR A 87 8.44 -1.25 -7.11
C TYR A 87 7.76 -1.76 -8.39
N PRO A 88 6.49 -2.15 -8.31
CA PRO A 88 5.71 -2.58 -9.46
C PRO A 88 5.40 -1.44 -10.43
N ASN A 89 5.69 -1.64 -11.72
CA ASN A 89 5.47 -0.69 -12.82
C ASN A 89 6.31 0.60 -12.74
N GLY A 90 7.56 0.47 -12.33
CA GLY A 90 8.54 1.56 -12.28
C GLY A 90 8.77 2.08 -10.87
N TYR A 91 9.78 2.93 -10.72
CA TYR A 91 10.18 3.51 -9.44
C TYR A 91 9.60 4.91 -9.26
N ASP A 92 8.81 5.07 -8.20
CA ASP A 92 8.43 6.37 -7.68
C ASP A 92 8.34 6.23 -6.16
N THR A 93 9.21 6.94 -5.43
CA THR A 93 9.28 6.93 -3.96
C THR A 93 8.33 7.89 -3.30
N SER A 94 7.53 8.62 -4.08
CA SER A 94 6.46 9.43 -3.50
C SER A 94 5.58 8.54 -2.64
N LEU A 95 5.21 9.02 -1.45
CA LEU A 95 4.53 8.22 -0.43
C LEU A 95 3.28 7.52 -0.97
N HIS A 96 2.59 8.11 -1.95
CA HIS A 96 1.41 7.53 -2.58
C HIS A 96 1.67 6.25 -3.41
N ASN A 97 2.92 5.88 -3.67
CA ASN A 97 3.20 4.80 -4.61
C ASN A 97 3.10 3.42 -4.00
N PRO A 98 2.54 2.47 -4.77
CA PRO A 98 2.49 1.10 -4.33
C PRO A 98 3.91 0.50 -4.27
N ALA A 99 4.30 0.00 -3.10
CA ALA A 99 5.59 -0.67 -2.91
C ALA A 99 5.43 -1.98 -2.15
N ILE A 100 6.26 -2.97 -2.51
CA ILE A 100 6.44 -4.20 -1.76
C ILE A 100 7.66 -3.97 -0.86
N ILE A 101 7.42 -3.78 0.43
CA ILE A 101 8.46 -3.55 1.41
C ILE A 101 8.95 -4.92 1.89
N GLY A 102 10.01 -5.45 1.28
CA GLY A 102 10.54 -6.79 1.55
C GLY A 102 11.00 -6.98 3.00
N ILE A 103 12.27 -7.28 3.23
CA ILE A 103 12.87 -7.10 4.57
C ILE A 103 13.79 -5.90 4.44
N GLN A 104 13.19 -4.72 4.53
CA GLN A 104 13.85 -3.46 4.22
C GLN A 104 14.78 -3.04 5.35
N SER A 105 15.99 -2.62 5.00
CA SER A 105 16.96 -1.99 5.90
C SER A 105 17.92 -1.10 5.12
N ASP A 106 18.80 -0.41 5.81
CA ASP A 106 19.85 0.40 5.18
C ASP A 106 21.03 -0.49 4.77
N TYR A 107 20.84 -1.21 3.66
CA TYR A 107 21.83 -2.15 3.16
C TYR A 107 22.84 -1.50 2.23
N ALA A 108 24.09 -1.93 2.33
CA ALA A 108 25.19 -1.55 1.45
C ALA A 108 25.95 -2.80 0.96
N ASP A 109 26.64 -2.69 -0.18
CA ASP A 109 27.51 -3.77 -0.62
C ASP A 109 28.73 -3.90 0.30
N ASN A 110 28.93 -5.09 0.88
CA ASN A 110 30.12 -5.42 1.68
C ASN A 110 31.19 -6.15 0.86
N GLY A 111 31.05 -6.17 -0.48
CA GLY A 111 31.93 -6.90 -1.40
C GLY A 111 31.52 -8.36 -1.60
N GLN A 112 30.42 -8.81 -0.98
CA GLN A 112 29.87 -10.16 -1.14
C GLN A 112 28.39 -10.16 -1.54
N SER A 113 27.75 -8.98 -1.61
CA SER A 113 26.32 -8.88 -1.85
C SER A 113 25.96 -9.34 -3.26
N ARG A 114 24.82 -10.01 -3.39
CA ARG A 114 24.28 -10.46 -4.68
C ARG A 114 22.76 -10.42 -4.65
N ILE A 115 22.19 -9.69 -5.61
CA ILE A 115 20.75 -9.65 -5.86
C ILE A 115 20.46 -10.38 -7.17
N SER A 116 19.59 -11.38 -7.14
CA SER A 116 19.28 -12.22 -8.30
C SER A 116 17.85 -12.73 -8.26
N TYR A 117 17.36 -13.27 -9.37
CA TYR A 117 16.07 -13.97 -9.37
C TYR A 117 16.10 -15.29 -10.12
N ALA A 118 15.17 -16.18 -9.76
CA ALA A 118 14.86 -17.39 -10.50
C ALA A 118 13.35 -17.57 -10.59
N VAL A 119 12.88 -18.14 -11.70
CA VAL A 119 11.46 -18.48 -11.90
C VAL A 119 11.33 -19.98 -12.06
N SER A 120 10.41 -20.59 -11.32
CA SER A 120 10.17 -22.03 -11.32
C SER A 120 8.68 -22.36 -11.33
N GLY A 121 8.33 -23.58 -11.75
CA GLY A 121 6.94 -24.05 -11.84
C GLY A 121 6.34 -23.97 -13.24
N ALA A 122 5.08 -24.38 -13.37
CA ALA A 122 4.33 -24.34 -14.62
C ALA A 122 3.69 -22.97 -14.86
N ALA A 123 3.57 -22.55 -16.12
CA ALA A 123 2.94 -21.29 -16.49
C ALA A 123 1.51 -21.17 -15.91
N GLY A 124 1.20 -20.01 -15.32
CA GLY A 124 -0.04 -19.75 -14.59
C GLY A 124 0.06 -20.04 -13.09
N SER A 125 1.10 -20.74 -12.64
CA SER A 125 1.38 -21.04 -11.24
C SER A 125 2.88 -21.01 -10.92
N ARG A 126 3.67 -20.25 -11.70
CA ARG A 126 5.09 -20.06 -11.43
C ARG A 126 5.31 -19.28 -10.14
N ILE A 127 6.51 -19.42 -9.58
CA ILE A 127 7.00 -18.58 -8.48
C ILE A 127 8.27 -17.90 -8.98
N ALA A 128 8.26 -16.57 -8.96
CA ALA A 128 9.48 -15.78 -9.09
C ALA A 128 10.04 -15.54 -7.70
N LYS A 129 11.29 -15.97 -7.46
CA LYS A 129 12.01 -15.74 -6.21
C LYS A 129 13.10 -14.73 -6.49
N ILE A 130 13.04 -13.58 -5.83
CA ILE A 130 14.08 -12.55 -5.86
C ILE A 130 14.87 -12.72 -4.57
N GLU A 131 16.16 -13.01 -4.68
CA GLU A 131 17.07 -13.24 -3.57
C GLU A 131 18.00 -12.04 -3.38
N PHE A 132 18.07 -11.57 -2.15
CA PHE A 132 19.06 -10.63 -1.63
C PHE A 132 19.99 -11.42 -0.72
N ARG A 133 21.20 -11.70 -1.20
CA ARG A 133 22.16 -12.59 -0.55
C ARG A 133 23.38 -11.83 -0.07
N ASN A 134 23.84 -12.15 1.14
CA ASN A 134 25.00 -11.57 1.80
C ASN A 134 24.98 -10.03 1.86
N MET A 135 23.79 -9.45 1.99
CA MET A 135 23.61 -8.01 2.06
C MET A 135 24.35 -7.47 3.28
N GLY A 136 25.30 -6.57 3.07
CA GLY A 136 25.89 -5.78 4.14
C GLY A 136 24.95 -4.68 4.60
N PHE A 137 25.33 -3.97 5.66
CA PHE A 137 24.59 -2.80 6.15
C PHE A 137 25.48 -1.56 6.07
N PHE A 138 24.87 -0.40 5.85
CA PHE A 138 25.58 0.88 5.87
C PHE A 138 26.27 1.08 7.25
N GLU A 139 27.52 1.52 7.21
CA GLU A 139 28.38 1.75 8.39
C GLU A 139 28.43 0.62 9.45
N ALA A 140 28.20 -0.64 9.04
CA ALA A 140 28.21 -1.80 9.94
C ALA A 140 29.53 -2.61 9.88
N ALA A 141 29.64 -3.63 10.75
CA ALA A 141 30.79 -4.51 10.73
C ALA A 141 30.82 -5.33 9.41
N PRO A 142 32.01 -5.62 8.83
CA PRO A 142 32.10 -6.43 7.61
C PRO A 142 31.53 -7.85 7.72
N THR A 143 31.36 -8.34 8.94
CA THR A 143 30.74 -9.65 9.23
C THR A 143 29.22 -9.59 9.28
N ASP A 144 28.65 -8.38 9.38
CA ASP A 144 27.21 -8.21 9.43
C ASP A 144 26.61 -8.42 8.05
N THR A 145 25.68 -9.37 7.99
CA THR A 145 25.09 -9.85 6.76
C THR A 145 23.62 -10.19 6.97
N ALA A 146 22.82 -9.91 5.95
CA ALA A 146 21.45 -10.36 5.85
C ALA A 146 21.25 -11.18 4.58
N ASN A 147 20.34 -12.15 4.68
CA ASN A 147 19.87 -12.92 3.54
C ASN A 147 18.35 -12.96 3.59
N PHE A 148 17.69 -12.68 2.48
CA PHE A 148 16.25 -12.86 2.37
C PHE A 148 15.81 -13.05 0.92
N GLN A 149 14.59 -13.56 0.75
CA GLN A 149 13.95 -13.68 -0.55
C GLN A 149 12.57 -13.06 -0.53
N VAL A 150 12.20 -12.43 -1.65
CA VAL A 150 10.82 -12.03 -1.95
C VAL A 150 10.27 -12.99 -3.01
N TRP A 151 9.22 -13.72 -2.68
CA TRP A 151 8.56 -14.66 -3.57
C TRP A 151 7.26 -14.06 -4.09
N LEU A 152 7.14 -14.04 -5.41
CA LEU A 152 5.96 -13.57 -6.12
C LEU A 152 5.30 -14.77 -6.78
N TYR A 153 4.05 -15.04 -6.42
CA TYR A 153 3.30 -16.18 -6.95
C TYR A 153 2.45 -15.75 -8.14
N GLU A 154 2.73 -16.32 -9.31
CA GLU A 154 1.92 -16.14 -10.51
C GLU A 154 0.49 -16.67 -10.28
N GLY A 155 -0.50 -15.98 -10.85
CA GLY A 155 -1.91 -16.39 -10.80
C GLY A 155 -2.60 -16.02 -9.49
N THR A 156 -2.02 -16.36 -8.34
CA THR A 156 -2.58 -15.99 -7.03
C THR A 156 -2.20 -14.60 -6.57
N SER A 157 -1.09 -14.05 -7.10
CA SER A 157 -0.49 -12.78 -6.66
C SER A 157 -0.17 -12.73 -5.16
N LYS A 158 0.02 -13.90 -4.54
CA LYS A 158 0.56 -14.01 -3.18
C LYS A 158 2.00 -13.50 -3.17
N ILE A 159 2.36 -12.80 -2.11
CA ILE A 159 3.71 -12.32 -1.83
C ILE A 159 4.20 -13.04 -0.57
N GLU A 160 5.43 -13.52 -0.56
CA GLU A 160 6.07 -14.01 0.66
C GLU A 160 7.46 -13.42 0.83
N TYR A 161 7.82 -13.13 2.07
CA TYR A 161 9.18 -12.79 2.46
C TYR A 161 9.75 -13.94 3.27
N HIS A 162 10.88 -14.46 2.83
CA HIS A 162 11.58 -15.57 3.48
C HIS A 162 12.88 -15.01 4.06
N ALA A 163 12.98 -14.95 5.38
CA ALA A 163 14.21 -14.55 6.06
C ALA A 163 15.20 -15.72 6.05
N GLY A 164 16.43 -15.45 5.63
CA GLY A 164 17.53 -16.40 5.63
C GLY A 164 18.45 -16.24 6.84
N PRO A 165 19.59 -16.97 6.85
CA PRO A 165 20.63 -16.77 7.85
C PRO A 165 21.11 -15.32 7.85
N SER A 166 21.35 -14.76 9.02
CA SER A 166 21.94 -13.44 9.17
C SER A 166 22.98 -13.46 10.29
N HIS A 167 23.88 -12.49 10.24
CA HIS A 167 24.75 -12.13 11.35
C HIS A 167 24.60 -10.64 11.57
N THR A 168 24.30 -10.24 12.81
CA THR A 168 24.07 -8.83 13.14
C THR A 168 24.75 -8.52 14.47
N SER A 169 25.63 -7.53 14.50
CA SER A 169 26.29 -7.09 15.71
C SER A 169 25.28 -6.67 16.80
N PRO A 170 25.60 -6.87 18.10
CA PRO A 170 24.72 -6.44 19.18
C PRO A 170 24.38 -4.94 19.08
N GLY A 171 23.09 -4.61 19.16
CA GLY A 171 22.62 -3.22 19.09
C GLY A 171 22.52 -2.63 17.68
N MET A 172 22.76 -3.41 16.62
CA MET A 172 22.72 -2.94 15.23
C MET A 172 21.40 -2.26 14.85
N PHE A 173 20.28 -2.70 15.43
CA PHE A 173 18.96 -2.12 15.15
C PHE A 173 18.43 -1.17 16.22
N ASN A 174 19.26 -0.78 17.19
CA ASN A 174 18.83 0.06 18.30
C ASN A 174 18.58 1.50 17.83
N PRO A 175 17.33 1.99 17.84
CA PRO A 175 16.98 3.34 17.41
C PRO A 175 17.57 4.42 18.32
N ALA A 176 18.01 4.08 19.54
CA ALA A 176 18.63 5.04 20.45
C ALA A 176 20.08 5.41 20.07
N ASN A 177 20.70 4.71 19.12
CA ASN A 177 22.11 4.90 18.73
C ASN A 177 22.27 5.18 17.22
N ASP A 178 21.25 5.76 16.58
CA ASP A 178 21.22 5.94 15.11
C ASP A 178 21.45 4.62 14.35
N GLY A 179 21.05 3.49 14.95
CA GLY A 179 21.22 2.17 14.35
C GLY A 179 20.32 1.95 13.14
N ASN A 180 20.66 0.93 12.36
CA ASN A 180 19.86 0.50 11.21
C ASN A 180 18.43 0.17 11.64
N GLN A 181 17.49 0.26 10.71
CA GLN A 181 16.09 -0.04 10.99
C GLN A 181 15.61 -1.18 10.10
N VAL A 182 14.68 -2.00 10.60
CA VAL A 182 14.05 -3.04 9.80
C VAL A 182 12.59 -2.72 9.62
N ALA A 183 12.13 -2.70 8.37
CA ALA A 183 10.73 -2.57 8.01
C ALA A 183 10.35 -3.72 7.07
N THR A 184 9.14 -4.27 7.22
CA THR A 184 8.67 -5.34 6.35
C THR A 184 7.16 -5.29 6.25
N GLY A 185 6.62 -5.34 5.04
CA GLY A 185 5.21 -5.04 4.81
C GLY A 185 4.86 -4.73 3.37
N LEU A 186 3.76 -4.01 3.20
CA LEU A 186 3.23 -3.57 1.93
C LEU A 186 2.78 -2.12 2.04
N MET A 187 3.09 -1.32 1.02
CA MET A 187 2.57 0.03 0.86
C MET A 187 1.49 0.06 -0.22
N TYR A 188 0.37 0.69 0.10
CA TYR A 188 -0.77 0.85 -0.76
C TYR A 188 -0.97 2.30 -1.13
N ALA A 189 -1.25 2.53 -2.41
CA ALA A 189 -1.69 3.82 -2.88
C ALA A 189 -3.07 4.10 -2.29
N VAL A 190 -3.24 5.30 -1.72
CA VAL A 190 -4.56 5.78 -1.33
C VAL A 190 -5.13 6.52 -2.52
N GLU A 191 -6.21 5.96 -3.08
CA GLU A 191 -6.75 6.49 -4.32
C GLU A 191 -7.17 7.97 -4.18
N ASN A 192 -6.73 8.81 -5.12
CA ASN A 192 -6.99 10.25 -5.16
C ASN A 192 -6.34 11.08 -4.04
N MET A 193 -5.35 10.53 -3.33
CA MET A 193 -4.48 11.29 -2.44
C MET A 193 -3.04 11.17 -2.92
N ILE A 194 -2.35 12.31 -3.03
CA ILE A 194 -0.97 12.36 -3.50
C ILE A 194 0.06 12.32 -2.36
N ASP A 195 -0.37 12.61 -1.13
CA ASP A 195 0.51 12.67 0.06
C ASP A 195 0.11 11.65 1.12
N ALA A 196 -0.70 10.65 0.77
CA ALA A 196 -1.20 9.65 1.72
C ALA A 196 -0.94 8.22 1.24
N ALA A 197 -0.67 7.35 2.21
CA ALA A 197 -0.47 5.92 2.00
C ALA A 197 -1.19 5.10 3.08
N THR A 198 -1.58 3.88 2.72
CA THR A 198 -1.84 2.86 3.75
C THR A 198 -0.67 1.91 3.76
N VAL A 199 -0.01 1.78 4.91
CA VAL A 199 1.07 0.81 5.11
C VAL A 199 0.56 -0.35 5.95
N HIS A 200 0.82 -1.56 5.49
CA HIS A 200 0.50 -2.81 6.18
C HIS A 200 1.82 -3.49 6.51
N MET A 201 2.23 -3.29 7.75
CA MET A 201 3.55 -3.61 8.27
C MET A 201 3.46 -4.80 9.21
N ILE A 202 4.54 -5.56 9.31
CA ILE A 202 4.68 -6.61 10.30
C ILE A 202 5.57 -6.08 11.40
N ARG A 203 5.15 -6.29 12.63
CA ARG A 203 5.91 -5.93 13.83
C ARG A 203 6.23 -7.18 14.61
N TYR A 204 7.41 -7.26 15.17
CA TYR A 204 7.79 -8.22 16.18
C TYR A 204 7.91 -7.49 17.51
N ARG A 205 7.10 -7.89 18.49
CA ARG A 205 7.12 -7.36 19.85
C ARG A 205 6.82 -8.48 20.81
N ASN A 206 7.51 -8.52 21.96
CA ASN A 206 7.26 -9.49 23.02
C ASN A 206 7.24 -10.96 22.54
N GLY A 207 8.11 -11.32 21.60
CA GLY A 207 8.25 -12.70 21.12
C GLY A 207 7.26 -13.13 20.03
N ALA A 208 6.46 -12.21 19.49
CA ALA A 208 5.43 -12.53 18.51
C ALA A 208 5.42 -11.54 17.34
N ASN A 209 5.15 -12.07 16.15
CA ASN A 209 4.84 -11.27 14.96
C ASN A 209 3.37 -10.85 14.95
N THR A 210 3.11 -9.59 14.67
CA THR A 210 1.79 -8.98 14.58
C THR A 210 1.66 -8.19 13.29
N ASP A 211 0.54 -8.34 12.62
CA ASP A 211 0.11 -7.45 11.53
C ASP A 211 -0.31 -6.10 12.11
N THR A 212 0.18 -5.01 11.53
CA THR A 212 -0.21 -3.63 11.85
C THR A 212 -0.51 -2.88 10.56
N THR A 213 -1.65 -2.20 10.51
CA THR A 213 -1.99 -1.28 9.42
C THR A 213 -2.05 0.15 9.93
N ILE A 214 -1.49 1.08 9.17
CA ILE A 214 -1.43 2.51 9.50
C ILE A 214 -1.86 3.28 8.25
N PHE A 215 -2.67 4.32 8.45
CA PHE A 215 -2.92 5.34 7.45
C PHE A 215 -1.96 6.50 7.68
N LEU A 216 -1.20 6.87 6.68
CA LEU A 216 -0.29 8.01 6.68
C LEU A 216 -0.96 9.12 5.86
N GLU A 217 -1.16 10.29 6.47
CA GLU A 217 -1.80 11.45 5.84
C GLU A 217 -0.81 12.44 5.23
N ASP A 218 0.48 12.29 5.54
CA ASP A 218 1.57 13.17 5.12
C ASP A 218 2.80 12.37 4.64
N ALA A 219 3.53 12.93 3.67
CA ALA A 219 4.76 12.37 3.07
C ALA A 219 5.87 12.03 4.09
N TYR A 220 5.83 12.64 5.27
CA TYR A 220 6.83 12.46 6.33
C TYR A 220 6.15 11.95 7.59
N PRO A 221 6.17 10.63 7.86
CA PRO A 221 5.61 10.09 9.09
C PRO A 221 6.33 10.71 10.30
N ASN A 222 5.56 11.03 11.33
CA ASN A 222 6.14 11.47 12.60
C ASN A 222 6.86 10.30 13.29
N GLU A 223 7.65 10.61 14.33
CA GLU A 223 8.44 9.60 15.06
C GLU A 223 7.59 8.41 15.55
N GLN A 224 6.36 8.67 16.02
CA GLN A 224 5.49 7.62 16.53
C GLN A 224 5.01 6.71 15.40
N GLU A 225 4.63 7.28 14.26
CA GLU A 225 4.25 6.53 13.06
C GLU A 225 5.40 5.70 12.52
N THR A 226 6.60 6.28 12.43
CA THR A 226 7.81 5.55 12.04
C THR A 226 8.05 4.35 12.94
N MET A 227 7.94 4.51 14.26
CA MET A 227 8.11 3.42 15.24
C MET A 227 7.02 2.33 15.17
N LEU A 228 5.87 2.64 14.58
CA LEU A 228 4.83 1.66 14.28
C LEU A 228 5.10 0.90 12.98
N MET A 229 5.87 1.47 12.05
CA MET A 229 6.25 0.84 10.79
C MET A 229 7.44 -0.13 10.94
N LEU A 230 8.24 0.01 11.99
CA LEU A 230 9.38 -0.87 12.23
C LEU A 230 8.97 -2.27 12.68
N TYR A 231 9.65 -3.27 12.12
CA TYR A 231 9.53 -4.67 12.48
C TYR A 231 9.90 -4.87 13.95
N ASP A 232 11.18 -4.69 14.29
CA ASP A 232 11.66 -4.64 15.66
C ASP A 232 12.82 -3.63 15.70
N THR A 233 13.10 -3.13 16.89
CA THR A 233 14.11 -2.11 17.16
C THR A 233 15.40 -2.70 17.73
N ALA A 234 15.57 -4.02 17.63
CA ALA A 234 16.71 -4.72 18.22
C ALA A 234 17.10 -5.99 17.45
N ILE A 235 16.23 -6.57 16.62
CA ILE A 235 16.49 -7.83 15.94
C ILE A 235 16.16 -7.82 14.45
N TYR A 236 16.90 -8.64 13.70
CA TYR A 236 16.51 -9.06 12.35
C TYR A 236 15.52 -10.24 12.43
N PRO A 237 14.63 -10.43 11.44
CA PRO A 237 13.84 -11.64 11.32
C PRO A 237 14.70 -12.91 11.39
N VAL A 238 14.27 -13.88 12.20
CA VAL A 238 15.01 -15.12 12.41
C VAL A 238 15.06 -15.99 11.14
N ASN A 239 16.15 -16.72 10.94
CA ASN A 239 16.29 -17.64 9.81
C ASN A 239 15.11 -18.60 9.71
N GLY A 240 14.52 -18.69 8.51
CA GLY A 240 13.36 -19.49 8.20
C GLY A 240 12.03 -18.87 8.59
N ALA A 241 11.99 -17.61 9.04
CA ALA A 241 10.74 -16.87 9.16
C ALA A 241 10.14 -16.61 7.77
N VAL A 242 8.83 -16.88 7.63
CA VAL A 242 8.07 -16.63 6.40
C VAL A 242 6.90 -15.72 6.71
N PHE A 243 6.90 -14.56 6.08
CA PHE A 243 5.82 -13.58 6.14
C PHE A 243 5.03 -13.64 4.83
N ALA A 244 3.77 -14.05 4.88
CA ALA A 244 2.96 -14.24 3.68
C ALA A 244 1.80 -13.24 3.63
N PHE A 245 1.69 -12.54 2.49
CA PHE A 245 0.60 -11.65 2.15
C PHE A 245 -0.21 -12.27 1.02
N THR A 246 -1.40 -12.77 1.33
CA THR A 246 -2.29 -13.38 0.36
C THR A 246 -3.39 -12.40 -0.02
N PRO A 247 -3.57 -12.03 -1.31
CA PRO A 247 -4.67 -11.18 -1.72
C PRO A 247 -6.00 -11.72 -1.21
N LYS A 248 -6.84 -10.83 -0.66
CA LYS A 248 -8.21 -11.19 -0.27
C LYS A 248 -9.03 -11.47 -1.53
N THR A 249 -9.23 -12.74 -1.87
CA THR A 249 -10.17 -13.14 -2.92
C THR A 249 -11.60 -12.86 -2.45
N GLY A 250 -12.34 -12.02 -3.17
CA GLY A 250 -13.77 -11.82 -2.92
C GLY A 250 -14.11 -10.83 -1.80
N GLY A 251 -13.16 -10.04 -1.32
CA GLY A 251 -13.53 -8.76 -0.73
C GLY A 251 -14.19 -7.92 -1.82
N THR A 252 -15.33 -7.30 -1.56
CA THR A 252 -15.81 -6.19 -2.38
C THR A 252 -14.71 -5.13 -2.35
N ALA A 253 -13.75 -5.22 -3.26
CA ALA A 253 -13.03 -4.07 -3.71
C ALA A 253 -14.12 -3.05 -4.01
N ILE A 254 -14.09 -1.91 -3.32
CA ILE A 254 -14.79 -0.74 -3.82
C ILE A 254 -14.24 -0.60 -5.23
N GLN A 255 -15.02 -1.00 -6.23
CA GLN A 255 -14.60 -0.81 -7.60
C GLN A 255 -14.50 0.69 -7.76
N THR A 256 -13.27 1.16 -8.00
CA THR A 256 -12.96 2.50 -8.42
C THR A 256 -13.96 2.93 -9.48
N ILE A 257 -14.77 3.92 -9.14
CA ILE A 257 -15.56 4.63 -10.12
C ILE A 257 -14.63 5.68 -10.70
N ALA A 258 -14.07 5.40 -11.87
CA ALA A 258 -13.27 6.38 -12.60
C ALA A 258 -14.04 7.71 -12.67
N THR A 259 -13.41 8.78 -12.16
CA THR A 259 -14.01 10.12 -12.14
C THR A 259 -14.20 10.63 -13.56
N ARG A 260 -15.44 10.93 -13.92
CA ARG A 260 -15.84 11.44 -15.23
C ARG A 260 -15.73 12.95 -15.29
N ILE A 261 -15.80 13.64 -14.16
CA ILE A 261 -15.61 15.09 -14.11
C ILE A 261 -14.13 15.42 -14.30
N GLY A 262 -13.83 16.23 -15.30
CA GLY A 262 -12.52 16.84 -15.52
C GLY A 262 -12.36 18.14 -14.73
N SER A 263 -13.35 19.05 -14.79
CA SER A 263 -13.35 20.28 -14.00
C SER A 263 -14.75 20.90 -13.85
N VAL A 264 -14.91 21.77 -12.84
CA VAL A 264 -16.08 22.63 -12.64
C VAL A 264 -15.59 24.06 -12.42
N SER A 265 -15.86 24.97 -13.37
CA SER A 265 -15.29 26.33 -13.33
C SER A 265 -16.22 27.41 -13.90
N PRO A 266 -16.17 28.66 -13.41
CA PRO A 266 -15.38 29.10 -12.26
C PRO A 266 -15.97 28.58 -10.95
N ASN A 267 -15.13 28.39 -9.93
CA ASN A 267 -15.58 28.09 -8.58
C ASN A 267 -14.65 28.83 -7.61
N PRO A 268 -15.08 29.92 -6.94
CA PRO A 268 -16.47 30.39 -6.82
C PRO A 268 -17.08 30.99 -8.10
N ALA A 269 -18.40 30.85 -8.26
CA ALA A 269 -19.18 31.35 -9.41
C ALA A 269 -20.22 32.38 -9.01
N THR A 270 -20.55 33.29 -9.94
CA THR A 270 -21.71 34.18 -9.82
C THR A 270 -22.89 33.56 -10.55
N ASP A 271 -22.96 33.59 -11.87
CA ASP A 271 -24.22 33.26 -12.56
C ASP A 271 -24.30 31.82 -13.05
N ARG A 272 -23.15 31.19 -13.32
CA ARG A 272 -23.07 29.83 -13.86
C ARG A 272 -21.75 29.17 -13.51
N ILE A 273 -21.73 27.85 -13.61
CA ILE A 273 -20.53 27.01 -13.64
C ILE A 273 -20.51 26.24 -14.95
N THR A 274 -19.32 25.92 -15.43
CA THR A 274 -19.06 25.05 -16.57
C THR A 274 -18.61 23.71 -16.03
N LEU A 275 -19.37 22.65 -16.30
CA LEU A 275 -18.94 21.29 -16.08
C LEU A 275 -18.20 20.79 -17.32
N GLN A 276 -16.95 20.37 -17.15
CA GLN A 276 -16.16 19.68 -18.16
C GLN A 276 -16.00 18.21 -17.76
N LEU A 277 -16.44 17.29 -18.61
CA LEU A 277 -16.23 15.86 -18.48
C LEU A 277 -14.96 15.43 -19.24
N LYS A 278 -14.32 14.35 -18.76
CA LYS A 278 -13.15 13.72 -19.39
C LYS A 278 -13.50 12.95 -20.68
N SER A 279 -14.74 12.49 -20.80
CA SER A 279 -15.26 11.72 -21.94
C SER A 279 -16.75 11.99 -22.15
N ALA A 280 -17.31 11.51 -23.27
CA ALA A 280 -18.72 11.69 -23.60
C ALA A 280 -19.66 11.18 -22.48
N PRO A 281 -20.73 11.91 -22.14
CA PRO A 281 -21.66 11.50 -21.09
C PRO A 281 -22.46 10.26 -21.48
N ALA A 282 -22.86 9.47 -20.48
CA ALA A 282 -23.79 8.36 -20.66
C ALA A 282 -25.21 8.86 -20.95
N ALA A 283 -26.09 7.97 -21.44
CA ALA A 283 -27.46 8.34 -21.83
C ALA A 283 -28.32 8.86 -20.65
N ASP A 284 -28.01 8.41 -19.43
CA ASP A 284 -28.65 8.75 -18.17
C ASP A 284 -27.90 9.84 -17.38
N ALA A 285 -26.84 10.42 -17.95
CA ALA A 285 -26.01 11.39 -17.25
C ALA A 285 -26.81 12.64 -16.84
N ALA A 286 -26.68 13.04 -15.57
CA ALA A 286 -27.36 14.20 -15.00
C ALA A 286 -26.52 14.87 -13.92
N VAL A 287 -26.82 16.14 -13.66
CA VAL A 287 -26.32 16.89 -12.52
C VAL A 287 -27.48 17.30 -11.63
N THR A 288 -27.30 17.16 -10.33
CA THR A 288 -28.17 17.71 -9.30
C THR A 288 -27.36 18.62 -8.39
N ILE A 289 -27.85 19.83 -8.11
CA ILE A 289 -27.26 20.71 -7.10
C ILE A 289 -28.11 20.64 -5.83
N TYR A 290 -27.44 20.46 -4.69
CA TYR A 290 -28.03 20.47 -3.36
C TYR A 290 -27.53 21.65 -2.54
N SER A 291 -28.38 22.22 -1.69
CA SER A 291 -27.95 23.11 -0.61
C SER A 291 -27.15 22.34 0.45
N VAL A 292 -26.48 23.05 1.36
CA VAL A 292 -25.81 22.44 2.54
C VAL A 292 -26.74 21.65 3.45
N THR A 293 -28.05 21.92 3.40
CA THR A 293 -29.07 21.17 4.14
C THR A 293 -29.58 19.93 3.38
N GLY A 294 -29.01 19.62 2.21
CA GLY A 294 -29.40 18.48 1.39
C GLY A 294 -30.64 18.71 0.51
N ARG A 295 -31.20 19.93 0.47
CA ARG A 295 -32.33 20.25 -0.40
C ARG A 295 -31.87 20.35 -1.84
N GLN A 296 -32.49 19.59 -2.74
CA GLN A 296 -32.27 19.75 -4.18
C GLN A 296 -32.74 21.13 -4.64
N VAL A 297 -31.85 21.88 -5.29
CA VAL A 297 -32.13 23.23 -5.82
C VAL A 297 -32.06 23.30 -7.34
N LEU A 298 -31.39 22.35 -8.00
CA LEU A 298 -31.34 22.24 -9.45
C LEU A 298 -31.17 20.77 -9.86
N HIS A 299 -31.76 20.39 -10.99
CA HIS A 299 -31.51 19.11 -11.66
C HIS A 299 -31.49 19.33 -13.18
N GLN A 300 -30.47 18.82 -13.87
CA GLN A 300 -30.24 19.03 -15.29
C GLN A 300 -29.64 17.77 -15.93
N LYS A 301 -30.19 17.33 -17.06
CA LYS A 301 -29.61 16.26 -17.88
C LYS A 301 -28.33 16.75 -18.58
N ILE A 302 -27.30 15.89 -18.65
CA ILE A 302 -26.02 16.19 -19.31
C ILE A 302 -25.92 15.41 -20.62
N THR A 303 -25.79 16.12 -21.73
CA THR A 303 -25.73 15.51 -23.08
C THR A 303 -24.42 15.82 -23.83
N ALA A 304 -23.59 16.71 -23.29
CA ALA A 304 -22.32 17.10 -23.88
C ALA A 304 -21.17 17.04 -22.86
N THR A 305 -19.94 16.87 -23.35
CA THR A 305 -18.71 16.86 -22.53
C THR A 305 -18.46 18.20 -21.85
N ARG A 306 -18.95 19.29 -22.41
CA ARG A 306 -18.93 20.63 -21.82
C ARG A 306 -20.35 21.13 -21.67
N THR A 307 -20.77 21.44 -20.45
CA THR A 307 -22.14 21.89 -20.16
C THR A 307 -22.11 23.07 -19.19
N ASP A 308 -22.81 24.15 -19.53
CA ASP A 308 -23.07 25.27 -18.62
C ASP A 308 -24.25 24.92 -17.70
N ILE A 309 -24.08 25.14 -16.41
CA ILE A 309 -25.10 24.91 -15.38
C ILE A 309 -25.42 26.27 -14.72
N PRO A 310 -26.66 26.76 -14.83
CA PRO A 310 -27.04 28.05 -14.26
C PRO A 310 -27.12 27.97 -12.74
N LEU A 311 -26.65 29.02 -12.07
CA LEU A 311 -26.80 29.25 -10.62
C LEU A 311 -27.68 30.47 -10.31
N GLU A 312 -28.32 31.02 -11.33
CA GLU A 312 -29.21 32.17 -11.20
C GLU A 312 -30.39 31.83 -10.27
N GLY A 313 -30.77 32.78 -9.41
CA GLY A 313 -31.81 32.57 -8.40
C GLY A 313 -31.37 31.79 -7.15
N LEU A 314 -30.15 31.25 -7.12
CA LEU A 314 -29.61 30.65 -5.90
C LEU A 314 -29.02 31.72 -4.98
N THR A 315 -29.27 31.60 -3.67
CA THR A 315 -28.66 32.47 -2.67
C THR A 315 -27.16 32.25 -2.59
N LYS A 316 -26.41 33.28 -2.22
CA LYS A 316 -24.97 33.20 -1.96
C LYS A 316 -24.70 32.13 -0.90
N GLY A 317 -23.70 31.27 -1.11
CA GLY A 317 -23.40 30.19 -0.18
C GLY A 317 -22.73 28.98 -0.83
N ILE A 318 -22.62 27.90 -0.05
CA ILE A 318 -22.02 26.64 -0.47
C ILE A 318 -23.12 25.69 -0.96
N TYR A 319 -22.80 24.95 -2.02
CA TYR A 319 -23.65 23.94 -2.62
C TYR A 319 -22.85 22.67 -2.92
N LEU A 320 -23.54 21.55 -3.03
CA LEU A 320 -22.99 20.28 -3.49
C LEU A 320 -23.52 19.98 -4.89
N LEU A 321 -22.63 19.92 -5.87
CA LEU A 321 -22.92 19.42 -7.21
C LEU A 321 -22.73 17.90 -7.20
N ALA A 322 -23.76 17.15 -7.56
CA ALA A 322 -23.70 15.71 -7.75
C ALA A 322 -23.91 15.38 -9.23
N TYR A 323 -22.92 14.78 -9.88
CA TYR A 323 -23.06 14.19 -11.20
C TYR A 323 -23.38 12.71 -11.07
N THR A 324 -24.40 12.23 -11.79
CA THR A 324 -24.82 10.83 -11.80
C THR A 324 -24.84 10.30 -13.22
N ALA A 325 -24.27 9.12 -13.44
CA ALA A 325 -24.28 8.44 -14.73
C ALA A 325 -24.03 6.93 -14.54
N ASP A 326 -24.69 6.08 -15.31
CA ASP A 326 -24.58 4.62 -15.25
C ASP A 326 -24.75 4.06 -13.82
N GLY A 327 -25.68 4.63 -13.03
CA GLY A 327 -25.91 4.25 -11.64
C GLY A 327 -24.80 4.67 -10.64
N LYS A 328 -23.81 5.45 -11.08
CA LYS A 328 -22.70 5.94 -10.27
C LYS A 328 -22.87 7.43 -9.94
N ARG A 329 -22.23 7.92 -8.85
CA ARG A 329 -22.35 9.31 -8.39
C ARG A 329 -21.00 9.91 -8.01
N GLU A 330 -20.70 11.10 -8.54
CA GLU A 330 -19.55 11.94 -8.18
C GLU A 330 -20.05 13.25 -7.57
N THR A 331 -19.41 13.77 -6.52
CA THR A 331 -19.86 14.99 -5.81
C THR A 331 -18.74 15.99 -5.64
N LEU A 332 -19.01 17.27 -5.90
CA LEU A 332 -18.08 18.39 -5.72
C LEU A 332 -18.72 19.54 -4.95
N ARG A 333 -17.91 20.31 -4.23
CA ARG A 333 -18.33 21.56 -3.58
C ARG A 333 -18.31 22.72 -4.58
N VAL A 334 -19.42 23.45 -4.69
CA VAL A 334 -19.55 24.69 -5.48
C VAL A 334 -19.83 25.87 -4.56
N VAL A 335 -19.19 27.01 -4.80
CA VAL A 335 -19.39 28.24 -4.03
C VAL A 335 -20.08 29.29 -4.92
N LYS A 336 -21.29 29.72 -4.54
CA LYS A 336 -22.05 30.81 -5.17
C LYS A 336 -21.74 32.12 -4.48
N LYS A 337 -21.28 33.11 -5.24
CA LYS A 337 -21.01 34.49 -4.80
C LYS A 337 -22.19 35.43 -4.94
#